data_AF-A0A7C3DMC4-F1
#
_entry.id   AF-A0A7C3DMC4-F1
#
_cell.length_a   1.000
_cell.length_b   1.000
_cell.length_c   1.000
_cell.angle_alpha   90.00
_cell.angle_beta   90.00
_cell.angle_gamma   90.00
#
_symmetry.space_group_name_H-M   'P 1'
#
loop_
_entity.id
_entity.type
_entity.pdbx_description
1 polymer ?
#
loop_
_entity_poly.entity_id
_entity_poly.type
_entity_poly.pdbx_seq_one_letter_code
_entity_poly.pdbx_strand_id
1 'polypeptide(L)'
;MTEELITTDNLSKEFLKSVLDSAFMETSYDEEGDLRAKDRVNCYILPSQDRKDRVRLLSIFAFKPEASPMQRFEFVNQVNYNYFWVRAVVGKNDRILFTYDIPVAGGITKKAFVLMVKRFCSIPHDAVADYGKEIVV
;
A
#
# COMPACT_ATOMS: atom_id res chain seq x y z
N MET A 1 8.96 -24.04 -15.95
CA MET A 1 9.51 -23.16 -14.90
C MET A 1 8.91 -21.79 -15.13
N THR A 2 7.75 -21.54 -14.53
CA THR A 2 7.05 -20.25 -14.55
C THR A 2 7.97 -19.24 -13.89
N GLU A 3 8.21 -18.09 -14.53
CA GLU A 3 9.09 -17.03 -14.02
C GLU A 3 8.84 -16.80 -12.52
N GLU A 4 9.81 -17.15 -11.68
CA GLU A 4 9.70 -16.99 -10.21
C GLU A 4 9.79 -15.53 -9.79
N LEU A 5 10.20 -14.66 -10.74
CA LEU A 5 10.48 -13.26 -10.54
C LEU A 5 9.41 -12.38 -11.18
N ILE A 6 9.13 -11.27 -10.52
CA ILE A 6 8.46 -10.10 -11.06
C ILE A 6 9.58 -9.15 -11.49
N THR A 7 9.57 -8.77 -12.76
CA THR A 7 10.57 -7.88 -13.39
C THR A 7 9.84 -6.75 -14.10
N THR A 8 10.60 -5.80 -14.65
CA THR A 8 10.05 -4.72 -15.50
C THR A 8 9.30 -5.25 -16.73
N ASP A 9 9.70 -6.42 -17.24
CA ASP A 9 9.25 -6.95 -18.52
C ASP A 9 7.88 -7.63 -18.42
N ASN A 10 7.60 -8.26 -17.28
CA ASN A 10 6.33 -8.94 -17.00
C ASN A 10 5.40 -8.12 -16.09
N LEU A 11 5.76 -6.88 -15.77
CA LEU A 11 4.97 -6.04 -14.86
C LEU A 11 3.67 -5.56 -15.50
N SER A 12 2.57 -6.21 -15.13
CA SER A 12 1.20 -5.78 -15.44
C SER A 12 0.27 -5.98 -14.25
N LYS A 13 -0.88 -5.29 -14.22
CA LYS A 13 -1.88 -5.45 -13.16
C LYS A 13 -2.43 -6.89 -13.13
N GLU A 14 -2.66 -7.49 -14.29
CA GLU A 14 -3.16 -8.86 -14.47
C GLU A 14 -2.17 -9.88 -13.92
N PHE A 15 -0.88 -9.69 -14.21
CA PHE A 15 0.17 -10.54 -13.67
C PHE A 15 0.27 -10.43 -12.15
N LEU A 16 0.31 -9.21 -11.60
CA LEU A 16 0.33 -8.98 -10.15
C LEU A 16 -0.90 -9.58 -9.46
N LYS A 17 -2.08 -9.46 -10.07
CA LYS A 17 -3.30 -10.10 -9.59
C LYS A 17 -3.13 -11.62 -9.51
N SER A 18 -2.64 -12.25 -10.59
CA SER A 18 -2.43 -13.71 -10.63
C SER A 18 -1.47 -14.20 -9.53
N VAL A 19 -0.43 -13.41 -9.23
CA VAL A 19 0.54 -13.70 -8.17
C VAL A 19 -0.11 -13.66 -6.79
N LEU A 20 -0.96 -12.66 -6.54
CA LEU A 20 -1.66 -12.48 -5.26
C LEU A 20 -2.77 -13.50 -5.07
N ASP A 21 -3.55 -13.80 -6.12
CA ASP A 21 -4.60 -14.83 -6.11
C ASP A 21 -4.00 -16.22 -5.82
N SER A 22 -2.86 -16.53 -6.44
CA SER A 22 -2.12 -17.79 -6.18
C SER A 22 -1.64 -17.91 -4.73
N ALA A 23 -1.55 -16.79 -4.02
CA ALA A 23 -1.22 -16.74 -2.60
C ALA A 23 -2.45 -16.60 -1.69
N PHE A 24 -3.65 -16.86 -2.23
CA PHE A 24 -4.94 -16.80 -1.54
C PHE A 24 -5.25 -15.43 -0.95
N MET A 25 -4.80 -14.35 -1.58
CA MET A 25 -5.20 -12.99 -1.22
C MET A 25 -6.50 -12.61 -1.96
N GLU A 26 -7.41 -11.91 -1.29
CA GLU A 26 -8.63 -11.40 -1.91
C GLU A 26 -8.27 -10.20 -2.79
N THR A 27 -8.38 -10.32 -4.11
CA THR A 27 -8.09 -9.23 -5.04
C THR A 27 -9.28 -8.87 -5.94
N SER A 28 -9.39 -7.59 -6.27
CA SER A 28 -10.43 -7.02 -7.13
C SER A 28 -9.89 -5.88 -7.97
N TYR A 29 -10.58 -5.54 -9.06
CA TYR A 29 -10.41 -4.26 -9.73
C TYR A 29 -11.47 -3.26 -9.23
N ASP A 30 -11.15 -1.97 -9.20
CA ASP A 30 -12.15 -0.92 -9.01
C ASP A 30 -12.69 -0.41 -10.37
N GLU A 31 -13.54 0.62 -10.31
CA GLU A 31 -14.20 1.21 -11.48
C GLU A 31 -13.19 1.85 -12.47
N GLU A 32 -12.01 2.25 -11.98
CA GLU A 32 -10.94 2.84 -12.78
C GLU A 32 -9.94 1.77 -13.29
N GLY A 33 -10.19 0.49 -12.97
CA GLY A 33 -9.34 -0.63 -13.35
C GLY A 33 -8.06 -0.74 -12.52
N ASP A 34 -8.00 -0.11 -11.34
CA ASP A 34 -6.89 -0.27 -10.41
C ASP A 34 -7.01 -1.56 -9.61
N LEU A 35 -5.87 -2.25 -9.49
CA LEU A 35 -5.78 -3.50 -8.75
C LEU A 35 -5.78 -3.19 -7.25
N ARG A 36 -6.67 -3.84 -6.51
CA ARG A 36 -6.76 -3.78 -5.06
C ARG A 36 -6.64 -5.18 -4.47
N ALA A 37 -5.89 -5.30 -3.38
CA ALA A 37 -5.94 -6.43 -2.45
C ALA A 37 -6.66 -6.00 -1.17
N LYS A 38 -7.56 -6.86 -0.68
CA LYS A 38 -8.27 -6.69 0.57
C LYS A 38 -7.71 -7.63 1.63
N ASP A 39 -7.41 -7.06 2.78
CA ASP A 39 -7.00 -7.76 3.99
C ASP A 39 -7.55 -6.93 5.17
N ARG A 40 -6.75 -6.63 6.19
CA ARG A 40 -7.05 -5.64 7.23
C ARG A 40 -7.34 -4.24 6.69
N VAL A 41 -6.83 -3.91 5.51
CA VAL A 41 -7.01 -2.63 4.84
C VAL A 41 -7.29 -2.84 3.35
N ASN A 42 -7.86 -1.82 2.71
CA ASN A 42 -7.87 -1.73 1.25
C ASN A 42 -6.48 -1.27 0.79
N CYS A 43 -5.76 -2.16 0.08
CA CYS A 43 -4.45 -1.88 -0.46
C CYS A 43 -4.51 -1.83 -1.99
N TYR A 44 -4.32 -0.65 -2.55
CA TYR A 44 -4.12 -0.46 -3.98
C TYR A 44 -2.70 -0.86 -4.38
N ILE A 45 -2.59 -1.54 -5.52
CA ILE A 45 -1.34 -2.08 -6.07
C ILE A 45 -1.12 -1.40 -7.41
N LEU A 46 -0.27 -0.38 -7.40
CA LEU A 46 -0.10 0.57 -8.48
C LEU A 46 1.28 0.39 -9.13
N PRO A 47 1.41 -0.43 -10.19
CA PRO A 47 2.66 -0.52 -10.93
C PRO A 47 2.99 0.85 -11.56
N SER A 48 4.25 1.27 -11.46
CA SER A 48 4.70 2.51 -12.11
C SER A 48 4.54 2.40 -13.63
N GLN A 49 3.77 3.32 -14.23
CA GLN A 49 3.52 3.30 -15.67
C GLN A 49 4.76 3.71 -16.48
N ASP A 50 5.45 4.78 -16.05
CA ASP A 50 6.52 5.38 -16.86
C ASP A 50 7.81 4.55 -16.86
N ARG A 51 8.25 4.12 -15.68
CA ARG A 51 9.56 3.46 -15.51
C ARG A 51 9.46 1.97 -15.28
N LYS A 52 8.29 1.47 -14.88
CA LYS A 52 8.05 0.07 -14.45
C LYS A 52 9.07 -0.44 -13.44
N ASP A 53 9.74 0.46 -12.71
CA ASP A 53 10.86 0.17 -11.81
C ASP A 53 10.38 -0.20 -10.40
N ARG A 54 9.11 0.09 -10.09
CA ARG A 54 8.48 -0.17 -8.80
C ARG A 54 6.99 -0.46 -8.89
N VAL A 55 6.47 -1.10 -7.85
CA VAL A 55 5.04 -1.20 -7.55
C VAL A 55 4.75 -0.43 -6.27
N ARG A 56 3.87 0.56 -6.36
CA ARG A 56 3.41 1.31 -5.19
C ARG A 56 2.26 0.59 -4.52
N LEU A 57 2.40 0.32 -3.23
CA LEU A 57 1.31 -0.02 -2.35
C LEU A 57 0.74 1.27 -1.77
N LEU A 58 -0.59 1.38 -1.75
CA LEU A 58 -1.29 2.55 -1.24
C LEU A 58 -2.49 2.09 -0.40
N SER A 59 -2.61 2.63 0.80
CA SER A 59 -3.85 2.55 1.60
C SER A 59 -4.27 3.95 2.01
N ILE A 60 -5.59 4.19 1.98
CA ILE A 60 -6.18 5.52 2.17
C ILE A 60 -7.14 5.46 3.35
N PHE A 61 -6.97 6.39 4.28
CA PHE A 61 -7.87 6.63 5.41
C PHE A 61 -8.40 8.06 5.36
N ALA A 62 -9.44 8.36 6.13
CA ALA A 62 -9.94 9.71 6.32
C ALA A 62 -9.60 10.21 7.72
N PHE A 63 -9.20 11.47 7.82
CA PHE A 63 -9.26 12.17 9.09
C PHE A 63 -10.72 12.49 9.42
N LYS A 64 -11.01 12.57 10.72
CA LYS A 64 -12.26 13.16 11.19
C LYS A 64 -12.31 14.65 10.85
N PRO A 65 -13.49 15.22 10.55
CA PRO A 65 -13.62 16.63 10.19
C PRO A 65 -13.05 17.61 11.23
N GLU A 66 -13.15 17.26 12.51
CA GLU A 66 -12.68 18.04 13.65
C GLU A 66 -11.17 17.96 13.90
N ALA A 67 -10.46 17.04 13.25
CA ALA A 67 -9.02 16.91 13.42
C ALA A 67 -8.31 18.15 12.87
N SER A 68 -7.65 18.90 13.76
CA SER A 68 -6.91 20.10 13.37
C SER A 68 -5.71 19.77 12.47
N PRO A 69 -5.25 20.69 11.60
CA PRO A 69 -4.07 20.46 10.77
C PRO A 69 -2.82 20.04 11.56
N MET A 70 -2.62 20.59 12.76
CA MET A 70 -1.49 20.23 13.62
C MET A 70 -1.55 18.77 14.08
N GLN A 71 -2.72 18.32 14.56
CA GLN A 71 -2.91 16.92 14.96
C GLN A 71 -2.67 15.95 13.80
N ARG A 72 -3.10 16.32 12.59
CA ARG A 72 -2.87 15.53 11.37
C ARG A 72 -1.38 15.38 11.06
N PHE A 73 -0.62 16.48 11.16
CA PHE A 73 0.83 16.45 10.94
C PHE A 73 1.58 15.69 12.03
N GLU A 74 1.20 15.88 13.29
CA GLU A 74 1.78 15.16 14.43
C GLU A 74 1.57 13.65 14.28
N PHE A 75 0.36 13.21 13.92
CA PHE A 75 0.04 11.82 13.65
C PHE A 75 0.95 11.23 12.56
N VAL A 76 1.01 11.82 11.36
CA VAL A 76 1.84 11.25 10.29
C VAL A 76 3.32 11.26 10.64
N ASN A 77 3.77 12.24 11.44
CA ASN A 77 5.16 12.28 11.93
C ASN A 77 5.43 11.12 12.89
N GLN A 78 4.53 10.84 13.84
CA GLN A 78 4.64 9.69 14.74
C GLN A 78 4.64 8.37 13.98
N VAL A 79 3.79 8.23 12.96
CA VAL A 79 3.81 7.05 12.09
C VAL A 79 5.15 6.91 11.37
N ASN A 80 5.63 7.96 10.71
CA ASN A 80 6.89 7.91 9.97
C ASN A 80 8.10 7.64 10.87
N TYR A 81 8.05 8.06 12.14
CA TYR A 81 9.11 7.80 13.11
C TYR A 81 9.10 6.35 13.60
N ASN A 82 7.92 5.79 13.91
CA ASN A 82 7.80 4.49 14.57
C ASN A 82 7.58 3.31 13.60
N TYR A 83 7.09 3.56 12.38
CA TYR A 83 6.78 2.54 11.39
C TYR A 83 7.66 2.69 10.12
N PHE A 84 8.91 2.24 10.20
CA PHE A 84 9.92 2.41 9.14
C PHE A 84 9.51 1.89 7.74
N TRP A 85 8.55 0.95 7.70
CA TRP A 85 8.14 0.26 6.49
C TRP A 85 7.17 1.07 5.62
N VAL A 86 6.51 2.09 6.18
CA VAL A 86 5.51 2.86 5.45
C VAL A 86 5.85 4.34 5.48
N ARG A 87 5.42 5.05 4.45
CA ARG A 87 5.38 6.52 4.44
C ARG A 87 3.93 6.96 4.64
N ALA A 88 3.69 7.71 5.71
CA ALA A 88 2.42 8.39 5.95
C ALA A 88 2.50 9.85 5.49
N VAL A 89 1.46 10.30 4.78
CA VAL A 89 1.35 11.67 4.26
C VAL A 89 -0.06 12.20 4.51
N VAL A 90 -0.17 13.47 4.91
CA VAL A 90 -1.44 14.20 4.88
C VAL A 90 -1.77 14.51 3.42
N GLY A 91 -2.74 13.80 2.87
CA GLY A 91 -3.24 13.99 1.52
C GLY A 91 -4.24 15.13 1.40
N LYS A 92 -4.73 15.36 0.18
CA LYS A 92 -5.84 16.29 -0.08
C LYS A 92 -7.15 15.74 0.50
N ASN A 93 -8.16 16.61 0.66
CA ASN A 93 -9.52 16.24 1.05
C ASN A 93 -9.57 15.41 2.35
N ASP A 94 -8.81 15.85 3.35
CA ASP A 94 -8.76 15.25 4.68
C ASP A 94 -8.40 13.75 4.67
N ARG A 95 -7.54 13.34 3.73
CA ARG A 95 -7.08 11.95 3.61
C ARG A 95 -5.71 11.74 4.22
N ILE A 96 -5.49 10.51 4.68
CA ILE A 96 -4.17 9.98 5.00
C ILE A 96 -3.79 9.02 3.90
N LEU A 97 -2.57 9.15 3.38
CA LEU A 97 -2.01 8.22 2.43
C LEU A 97 -0.88 7.45 3.11
N PHE A 98 -1.05 6.15 3.26
CA PHE A 98 0.04 5.23 3.59
C PHE A 98 0.58 4.66 2.29
N THR A 99 1.88 4.78 2.07
CA THR A 99 2.51 4.27 0.85
C THR A 99 3.78 3.48 1.12
N TYR A 100 4.05 2.50 0.26
CA TYR A 100 5.34 1.82 0.19
C TYR A 100 5.65 1.47 -1.27
N ASP A 101 6.86 1.77 -1.73
CA ASP A 101 7.28 1.51 -3.10
C ASP A 101 8.17 0.25 -3.11
N ILE A 102 7.67 -0.85 -3.68
CA ILE A 102 8.43 -2.10 -3.86
C ILE A 102 9.27 -1.97 -5.13
N PRO A 103 10.62 -1.97 -5.05
CA PRO A 103 11.46 -1.97 -6.24
C PRO A 103 11.37 -3.32 -6.97
N VAL A 104 11.23 -3.27 -8.30
CA VAL A 104 11.17 -4.47 -9.17
C VAL A 104 12.22 -4.48 -10.28
N ALA A 105 12.97 -3.39 -10.46
CA ALA A 105 14.01 -3.29 -11.50
C ALA A 105 15.12 -4.36 -11.40
N GLY A 106 15.44 -4.82 -10.18
CA GLY A 106 16.41 -5.91 -9.97
C GLY A 106 15.79 -7.32 -10.00
N GLY A 107 14.49 -7.44 -10.28
CA GLY A 107 13.73 -8.66 -10.06
C GLY A 107 13.39 -8.88 -8.59
N ILE A 108 12.12 -9.18 -8.31
CA ILE A 108 11.68 -9.61 -6.97
C ILE A 108 10.97 -10.95 -7.07
N THR A 109 11.22 -11.88 -6.15
CA THR A 109 10.47 -13.14 -6.15
C THR A 109 8.99 -12.90 -5.88
N LYS A 110 8.12 -13.70 -6.51
CA LYS A 110 6.67 -13.67 -6.25
C LYS A 110 6.35 -13.81 -4.76
N LYS A 111 7.07 -14.69 -4.05
CA LYS A 111 6.94 -14.88 -2.61
C LYS A 111 7.29 -13.61 -1.83
N ALA A 112 8.41 -12.97 -2.14
CA ALA A 112 8.81 -11.73 -1.48
C ALA A 112 7.77 -10.63 -1.72
N PHE A 113 7.28 -10.47 -2.96
CA PHE A 113 6.23 -9.51 -3.28
C PHE A 113 4.96 -9.75 -2.45
N VAL A 114 4.44 -10.98 -2.40
CA VAL A 114 3.25 -11.32 -1.59
C VAL A 114 3.46 -10.99 -0.11
N LEU A 115 4.60 -11.39 0.46
CA LEU A 115 4.91 -11.11 1.87
C LEU A 115 5.03 -9.62 2.15
N MET A 116 5.56 -8.85 1.19
CA MET A 116 5.62 -7.39 1.25
C MET A 116 4.22 -6.76 1.23
N VAL A 117 3.32 -7.23 0.37
CA VAL A 117 1.92 -6.77 0.36
C VAL A 117 1.22 -7.10 1.69
N LYS A 118 1.35 -8.33 2.19
CA LYS A 118 0.77 -8.70 3.50
C LYS A 118 1.34 -7.87 4.64
N ARG A 119 2.66 -7.62 4.65
CA ARG A 119 3.30 -6.79 5.66
C ARG A 119 2.78 -5.37 5.61
N PHE A 120 2.69 -4.78 4.42
CA PHE A 120 2.08 -3.47 4.23
C PHE A 120 0.66 -3.45 4.80
N CYS A 121 -0.21 -4.39 4.43
CA CYS A 121 -1.61 -4.40 4.87
C CYS A 121 -1.79 -4.45 6.40
N SER A 122 -0.83 -5.01 7.14
CA SER A 122 -0.88 -5.04 8.61
C SER A 122 -0.62 -3.67 9.26
N ILE A 123 0.19 -2.81 8.63
CA ILE A 123 0.78 -1.65 9.29
C ILE A 123 -0.18 -0.45 9.41
N PRO A 124 -0.90 0.01 8.36
CA PRO A 124 -1.75 1.19 8.47
C PRO A 124 -2.82 1.07 9.55
N HIS A 125 -3.37 -0.13 9.74
CA HIS A 125 -4.33 -0.39 10.80
C HIS A 125 -3.71 -0.22 12.20
N ASP A 126 -2.55 -0.85 12.44
CA ASP A 126 -1.84 -0.76 13.72
C ASP A 126 -1.39 0.70 13.99
N ALA A 127 -0.88 1.40 12.98
CA ALA A 127 -0.47 2.79 13.07
C ALA A 127 -1.63 3.74 13.42
N VAL A 128 -2.81 3.52 12.86
CA VAL A 128 -4.03 4.27 13.21
C VAL A 128 -4.45 3.95 14.64
N ALA A 129 -4.39 2.69 15.07
CA ALA A 129 -4.74 2.31 16.44
C ALA A 129 -3.83 2.96 17.49
N ASP A 130 -2.51 3.01 17.22
CA ASP A 130 -1.52 3.55 18.16
C ASP A 130 -1.54 5.07 18.26
N TYR A 131 -1.63 5.78 17.12
CA TYR A 131 -1.40 7.22 17.06
C TYR A 131 -2.59 8.04 16.54
N GLY A 132 -3.56 7.40 15.89
CA GLY A 132 -4.60 8.06 15.09
C GLY A 132 -6.03 7.84 15.57
N LYS A 133 -6.27 7.00 16.58
CA LYS A 133 -7.61 6.53 16.98
C LYS A 133 -8.63 7.66 17.21
N GLU A 134 -8.18 8.78 17.76
CA GLU A 134 -9.05 9.91 18.06
C GLU A 134 -9.31 10.82 16.85
N ILE A 135 -8.50 10.75 15.79
CA ILE A 135 -8.53 11.69 14.67
C ILE A 135 -8.74 11.04 13.30
N VAL A 136 -8.77 9.71 13.21
CA VAL A 136 -8.95 8.93 11.98
C VAL A 136 -10.28 8.15 12.03
N VAL A 137 -10.92 7.98 10.87
CA VAL A 137 -12.14 7.19 10.66
C VAL A 137 -11.80 5.78 10.21
#